data_AF-A0A9E6DZ87-F1
#
_entry.id   AF-A0A9E6DZ87-F1
#
_cell.length_a   1.000
_cell.length_b   1.000
_cell.length_c   1.000
_cell.angle_alpha   90.00
_cell.angle_beta   90.00
_cell.angle_gamma   90.00
#
_symmetry.space_group_name_H-M   'P 1'
#
loop_
_entity.id
_entity.type
_entity.pdbx_description
1 polymer ?
#
loop_
_entity_poly.entity_id
_entity_poly.type
_entity_poly.pdbx_seq_one_letter_code
_entity_poly.pdbx_strand_id
1 'polypeptide(L)'
;MSKCLTKVLTVTLLALTSLSINTALAYPGMQKQDDGTAQSSIDLISVLPETYPIDAVHFSDADGKAVDFSQYRGKVIMVNMWATWCPPCVRELPAIKRLASKFDKAQFEILPISIDLDGKTQVEPFLKELGMEDFTSYYDEKQQLGQVFPLDTIPATFILNKEGDLIAFVRTFVDWDDEKAVELIQSFIDKPL
;
A
#
# COMPACT_ATOMS: atom_id res chain seq x y z
N MET A 1 -6.21 -1.35 89.83
CA MET A 1 -5.21 -1.86 88.88
C MET A 1 -5.47 -1.21 87.52
N SER A 2 -4.41 -0.62 86.93
CA SER A 2 -4.25 0.01 85.60
C SER A 2 -5.39 0.80 84.92
N LYS A 3 -4.99 2.04 84.58
CA LYS A 3 -5.62 3.04 83.72
C LYS A 3 -5.92 2.48 82.32
N CYS A 4 -7.03 2.90 81.71
CA CYS A 4 -7.17 2.91 80.24
C CYS A 4 -7.48 4.33 79.76
N LEU A 5 -6.76 4.70 78.72
CA LEU A 5 -6.42 6.02 78.25
C LEU A 5 -7.35 6.38 77.08
N THR A 6 -7.99 7.55 77.18
CA THR A 6 -8.13 8.58 76.13
C THR A 6 -8.34 8.15 74.68
N LYS A 7 -9.44 8.59 74.05
CA LYS A 7 -9.39 9.66 73.02
C LYS A 7 -10.79 10.00 72.48
N VAL A 8 -11.11 11.28 72.67
CA VAL A 8 -12.05 12.07 71.88
C VAL A 8 -11.57 12.07 70.43
N LEU A 9 -12.45 11.79 69.47
CA LEU A 9 -12.20 12.10 68.07
C LEU A 9 -13.39 12.87 67.49
N THR A 10 -13.05 14.04 67.01
CA THR A 10 -13.87 15.12 66.50
C THR A 10 -14.50 14.77 65.15
N VAL A 11 -15.72 15.27 64.96
CA VAL A 11 -16.51 15.26 63.73
C VAL A 11 -15.92 16.25 62.72
N THR A 12 -15.76 15.86 61.45
CA THR A 12 -15.75 16.83 60.34
C THR A 12 -16.30 16.25 59.03
N LEU A 13 -17.47 16.83 58.71
CA LEU A 13 -18.28 16.94 57.50
C LEU A 13 -17.68 16.60 56.12
N LEU A 14 -18.47 15.85 55.35
CA LEU A 14 -18.33 15.50 53.93
C LEU A 14 -18.33 16.72 52.98
N ALA A 15 -17.46 16.66 51.97
CA ALA A 15 -17.70 17.27 50.66
C ALA A 15 -17.39 16.23 49.56
N LEU A 16 -18.45 15.59 49.02
CA LEU A 16 -18.36 14.64 47.90
C LEU A 16 -18.53 15.41 46.59
N THR A 17 -17.42 15.83 45.98
CA THR A 17 -17.40 16.17 44.55
C THR A 17 -16.93 14.94 43.78
N SER A 18 -17.85 14.29 43.08
CA SER A 18 -17.55 13.20 42.15
C SER A 18 -16.83 13.75 40.92
N LEU A 19 -15.49 13.75 40.95
CA LEU A 19 -14.72 13.75 39.70
C LEU A 19 -14.65 12.30 39.22
N SER A 20 -15.49 11.95 38.24
CA SER A 20 -15.30 10.76 37.43
C SER A 20 -14.07 11.00 36.54
N ILE A 21 -12.88 10.71 37.06
CA ILE A 21 -11.68 10.68 36.23
C ILE A 21 -11.81 9.42 35.38
N ASN A 22 -12.23 9.57 34.13
CA ASN A 22 -12.05 8.55 33.10
C ASN A 22 -10.55 8.49 32.77
N THR A 23 -9.76 7.89 33.65
CA THR A 23 -8.44 7.39 33.26
C THR A 23 -8.66 6.08 32.52
N ALA A 24 -8.85 6.15 31.22
CA ALA A 24 -8.44 5.03 30.38
C ALA A 24 -6.95 4.84 30.67
N LEU A 25 -6.60 3.75 31.35
CA LEU A 25 -5.22 3.39 31.62
C LEU A 25 -4.55 3.04 30.29
N ALA A 26 -3.96 4.02 29.62
CA ALA A 26 -2.96 3.75 28.62
C ALA A 26 -1.84 2.97 29.31
N TYR A 27 -1.55 1.76 28.84
CA TYR A 27 -0.54 0.89 29.44
C TYR A 27 0.84 1.58 29.43
N PRO A 28 1.62 1.49 30.53
CA PRO A 28 3.02 1.90 30.53
C PRO A 28 3.77 1.10 29.44
N GLY A 29 4.26 1.79 28.41
CA GLY A 29 4.86 1.19 27.21
C GLY A 29 4.24 1.65 25.89
N MET A 30 3.14 2.39 25.92
CA MET A 30 2.50 2.97 24.72
C MET A 30 3.04 4.37 24.37
N GLN A 31 4.35 4.58 24.49
CA GLN A 31 5.00 5.73 23.88
C GLN A 31 5.34 5.39 22.44
N LYS A 32 4.89 6.23 21.49
CA LYS A 32 5.35 6.18 20.10
C LYS A 32 6.86 6.43 20.15
N GLN A 33 7.64 5.36 19.99
CA GLN A 33 9.08 5.45 19.88
C GLN A 33 9.35 6.01 18.48
N ASP A 34 9.76 7.28 18.44
CA ASP A 34 10.21 7.95 17.22
C ASP A 34 11.69 7.62 17.05
N ASP A 35 11.96 6.52 16.36
CA ASP A 35 13.29 5.99 16.04
C ASP A 35 13.66 6.26 14.58
N GLY A 36 13.39 7.46 14.05
CA GLY A 36 13.83 7.84 12.70
C GLY A 36 13.32 6.90 11.60
N THR A 37 12.17 6.28 11.84
CA THR A 37 11.46 5.33 10.97
C THR A 37 10.75 6.06 9.84
N ALA A 38 10.74 5.45 8.65
CA ALA A 38 10.15 5.96 7.40
C ALA A 38 8.96 6.91 7.63
N GLN A 39 9.17 8.20 7.34
CA GLN A 39 8.14 9.23 7.55
C GLN A 39 7.04 9.13 6.49
N SER A 40 7.36 8.57 5.32
CA SER A 40 6.45 8.24 4.23
C SER A 40 6.54 6.76 3.87
N SER A 41 5.42 6.17 3.46
CA SER A 41 5.42 4.82 2.86
C SER A 41 6.22 4.74 1.55
N ILE A 42 6.49 5.88 0.90
CA ILE A 42 7.36 5.98 -0.27
C ILE A 42 8.81 5.65 0.10
N ASP A 43 9.23 5.94 1.33
CA ASP A 43 10.57 5.63 1.81
C ASP A 43 10.79 4.09 1.99
N LEU A 44 9.74 3.28 1.84
CA LEU A 44 9.80 1.81 1.85
C LEU A 44 10.11 1.21 0.46
N ILE A 45 10.09 2.02 -0.60
CA ILE A 45 10.39 1.57 -1.95
C ILE A 45 11.89 1.29 -2.08
N SER A 46 12.21 0.05 -2.45
CA SER A 46 13.58 -0.40 -2.67
C SER A 46 13.99 -0.11 -4.10
N VAL A 47 14.87 0.87 -4.31
CA VAL A 47 15.51 1.13 -5.61
C VAL A 47 16.73 0.23 -5.75
N LEU A 48 16.82 -0.49 -6.87
CA LEU A 48 17.91 -1.43 -7.12
C LEU A 48 19.20 -0.69 -7.51
N PRO A 49 20.38 -1.19 -7.11
CA PRO A 49 21.65 -0.59 -7.50
C PRO A 49 22.00 -0.82 -8.98
N GLU A 50 21.41 -1.85 -9.59
CA GLU A 50 21.54 -2.24 -11.00
C GLU A 50 20.18 -2.70 -11.52
N THR A 51 19.94 -2.61 -12.84
CA THR A 51 18.70 -3.09 -13.45
C THR A 51 18.69 -4.62 -13.50
N TYR A 52 17.49 -5.21 -13.41
CA TYR A 52 17.32 -6.67 -13.49
C TYR A 52 16.39 -7.04 -14.65
N PRO A 53 16.91 -7.65 -15.74
CA PRO A 53 16.08 -8.12 -16.83
C PRO A 53 15.06 -9.16 -16.34
N ILE A 54 13.82 -9.06 -16.81
CA ILE A 54 12.77 -10.04 -16.52
C ILE A 54 12.39 -10.83 -17.78
N ASP A 55 12.03 -12.09 -17.59
CA ASP A 55 11.53 -12.93 -18.68
C ASP A 55 10.16 -12.45 -19.17
N ALA A 56 9.85 -12.72 -20.44
CA ALA A 56 8.55 -12.44 -21.00
C ALA A 56 7.51 -13.40 -20.41
N VAL A 57 6.59 -12.85 -19.61
CA VAL A 57 5.48 -13.58 -19.00
C VAL A 57 4.17 -12.92 -19.44
N HIS A 58 3.21 -13.75 -19.83
CA HIS A 58 1.94 -13.27 -20.34
C HIS A 58 0.93 -13.08 -19.21
N PHE A 59 0.09 -12.07 -19.38
CA PHE A 59 -1.12 -11.80 -18.59
C PHE A 59 -2.21 -11.30 -19.54
N SER A 60 -3.41 -11.04 -19.03
CA SER A 60 -4.55 -10.61 -19.85
C SER A 60 -4.85 -9.13 -19.63
N ASP A 61 -5.17 -8.40 -20.71
CA ASP A 61 -5.72 -7.05 -20.62
C ASP A 61 -7.22 -7.01 -20.32
N ALA A 62 -7.80 -5.81 -20.28
CA ALA A 62 -9.22 -5.59 -20.02
C ALA A 62 -10.14 -6.28 -21.05
N ASP A 63 -9.66 -6.53 -22.26
CA ASP A 63 -10.40 -7.21 -23.33
C ASP A 63 -10.17 -8.74 -23.33
N GLY A 64 -9.37 -9.25 -22.39
CA GLY A 64 -9.01 -10.66 -22.30
C GLY A 64 -7.94 -11.09 -23.30
N LYS A 65 -7.27 -10.13 -23.96
CA LYS A 65 -6.17 -10.43 -24.87
C LYS A 65 -4.89 -10.68 -24.09
N ALA A 66 -4.16 -11.72 -24.49
CA ALA A 66 -2.83 -11.99 -23.95
C ALA A 66 -1.85 -10.87 -24.33
N VAL A 67 -1.16 -10.34 -23.32
CA VAL A 67 -0.20 -9.25 -23.39
C VAL A 67 1.01 -9.59 -22.52
N ASP A 68 2.13 -8.90 -22.72
CA ASP A 68 3.32 -8.99 -21.87
C ASP A 68 3.95 -7.60 -21.68
N PHE A 69 5.03 -7.50 -20.90
CA PHE A 69 5.67 -6.21 -20.65
C PHE A 69 6.41 -5.61 -21.86
N SER A 70 6.73 -6.42 -22.88
CA SER A 70 7.47 -5.96 -24.06
C SER A 70 6.70 -4.95 -24.90
N GLN A 71 5.36 -4.99 -24.86
CA GLN A 71 4.50 -4.02 -25.56
C GLN A 71 4.55 -2.61 -24.94
N TYR A 72 5.14 -2.46 -23.75
CA TYR A 72 5.28 -1.18 -23.05
C TYR A 72 6.72 -0.66 -23.07
N ARG A 73 7.61 -1.20 -23.91
CA ARG A 73 8.95 -0.63 -24.08
C ARG A 73 8.89 0.84 -24.52
N GLY A 74 9.86 1.63 -24.05
CA GLY A 74 9.95 3.07 -24.31
C GLY A 74 9.30 3.96 -23.24
N LYS A 75 8.56 3.38 -22.29
CA LYS A 75 8.00 4.08 -21.12
C LYS A 75 8.41 3.39 -19.82
N VAL A 76 8.42 4.14 -18.73
CA VAL A 76 8.51 3.55 -17.38
C VAL A 76 7.15 2.92 -17.06
N ILE A 77 7.15 1.73 -16.45
CA ILE A 77 5.89 1.09 -16.06
C ILE A 77 5.87 0.74 -14.59
N MET A 78 4.75 1.01 -13.94
CA MET A 78 4.45 0.58 -12.58
C MET A 78 3.48 -0.60 -12.62
N VAL A 79 3.96 -1.77 -12.24
CA VAL A 79 3.17 -2.99 -12.13
C VAL A 79 2.67 -3.11 -10.69
N ASN A 80 1.36 -2.98 -10.47
CA ASN A 80 0.74 -3.08 -9.14
C ASN A 80 -0.06 -4.38 -9.04
N MET A 81 0.36 -5.28 -8.16
CA MET A 81 -0.28 -6.57 -7.93
C MET A 81 -1.30 -6.47 -6.81
N TRP A 82 -2.55 -6.84 -7.10
CA TRP A 82 -3.66 -6.70 -6.18
C TRP A 82 -4.66 -7.86 -6.28
N ALA A 83 -5.62 -7.92 -5.37
CA ALA A 83 -6.76 -8.85 -5.45
C ALA A 83 -7.98 -8.30 -4.72
N THR A 84 -9.19 -8.74 -5.10
CA THR A 84 -10.44 -8.25 -4.47
C THR A 84 -10.52 -8.60 -2.98
N TRP A 85 -9.89 -9.71 -2.58
CA TRP A 85 -9.84 -10.19 -1.20
C TRP A 85 -8.70 -9.58 -0.36
N CYS A 86 -7.93 -8.63 -0.91
CA CYS A 86 -6.83 -7.95 -0.23
C CYS A 86 -7.23 -6.52 0.17
N PRO A 87 -7.68 -6.27 1.42
CA PRO A 87 -8.08 -4.92 1.87
C PRO A 87 -7.03 -3.82 1.70
N PRO A 88 -5.72 -4.03 2.04
CA PRO A 88 -4.73 -2.98 1.81
C PRO A 88 -4.53 -2.67 0.33
N CYS A 89 -4.62 -3.67 -0.55
CA CYS A 89 -4.54 -3.46 -2.00
C CYS A 89 -5.71 -2.60 -2.50
N VAL A 90 -6.95 -2.95 -2.11
CA VAL A 90 -8.16 -2.23 -2.52
C VAL A 90 -8.10 -0.76 -2.08
N ARG A 91 -7.52 -0.49 -0.90
CA ARG A 91 -7.32 0.86 -0.38
C ARG A 91 -6.38 1.71 -1.24
N GLU A 92 -5.44 1.12 -1.98
CA GLU A 92 -4.51 1.86 -2.85
C GLU A 92 -5.12 2.27 -4.19
N LEU A 93 -6.10 1.52 -4.70
CA LEU A 93 -6.60 1.70 -6.07
C LEU A 93 -7.06 3.15 -6.39
N PRO A 94 -7.77 3.86 -5.50
CA PRO A 94 -8.14 5.26 -5.77
C PRO A 94 -6.92 6.20 -5.88
N ALA A 95 -5.91 6.00 -5.05
CA ALA A 95 -4.67 6.79 -5.07
C ALA A 95 -3.85 6.47 -6.33
N ILE A 96 -3.76 5.20 -6.71
CA ILE A 96 -3.15 4.76 -7.98
C ILE A 96 -3.84 5.41 -9.18
N LYS A 97 -5.17 5.44 -9.21
CA LYS A 97 -5.93 6.11 -10.28
C LYS A 97 -5.61 7.60 -10.36
N ARG A 98 -5.47 8.28 -9.22
CA ARG A 98 -5.07 9.70 -9.18
C ARG A 98 -3.62 9.90 -9.62
N LEU A 99 -2.69 9.04 -9.19
CA LEU A 99 -1.29 9.06 -9.60
C LEU A 99 -1.16 8.93 -11.13
N ALA A 100 -1.89 7.99 -11.74
CA ALA A 100 -1.90 7.79 -13.19
C ALA A 100 -2.27 9.08 -13.95
N SER A 101 -3.18 9.89 -13.40
CA SER A 101 -3.60 11.16 -14.03
C SER A 101 -2.55 12.28 -14.00
N LYS A 102 -1.44 12.10 -13.27
CA LYS A 102 -0.37 13.10 -13.12
C LYS A 102 0.67 13.03 -14.23
N PHE A 103 0.70 11.96 -15.02
CA PHE A 103 1.76 11.70 -15.99
C PHE A 103 1.20 11.49 -17.40
N ASP A 104 2.03 11.77 -18.40
CA ASP A 104 1.74 11.42 -19.79
C ASP A 104 1.89 9.91 -19.98
N LYS A 105 0.85 9.28 -20.55
CA LYS A 105 0.84 7.85 -20.90
C LYS A 105 1.94 7.46 -21.88
N ALA A 106 2.50 8.41 -22.64
CA ALA A 106 3.64 8.16 -23.51
C ALA A 106 4.95 7.91 -22.73
N GLN A 107 5.05 8.38 -21.49
CA GLN A 107 6.26 8.30 -20.66
C GLN A 107 6.11 7.35 -19.47
N PHE A 108 4.90 7.21 -18.94
CA PHE A 108 4.61 6.38 -17.78
C PHE A 108 3.24 5.70 -17.89
N GLU A 109 3.17 4.41 -17.55
CA GLU A 109 1.92 3.65 -17.48
C GLU A 109 1.85 2.88 -16.17
N ILE A 110 0.67 2.82 -15.56
CA ILE A 110 0.41 1.93 -14.43
C ILE A 110 -0.38 0.74 -14.95
N LEU A 111 0.05 -0.47 -14.58
CA LEU A 111 -0.61 -1.73 -14.85
C LEU A 111 -1.09 -2.33 -13.52
N PRO A 112 -2.32 -2.04 -13.06
CA PRO A 112 -2.92 -2.75 -11.93
C PRO A 112 -3.32 -4.15 -12.41
N ILE A 113 -2.66 -5.19 -11.91
CA ILE A 113 -2.88 -6.58 -12.30
C ILE A 113 -3.50 -7.33 -11.12
N SER A 114 -4.73 -7.79 -11.31
CA SER A 114 -5.40 -8.66 -10.34
C SER A 114 -4.88 -10.09 -10.46
N ILE A 115 -4.64 -10.73 -9.32
CA ILE A 115 -4.30 -12.16 -9.21
C ILE A 115 -5.51 -13.03 -8.83
N ASP A 116 -6.72 -12.49 -8.93
CA ASP A 116 -7.95 -13.22 -8.67
C ASP A 116 -8.11 -14.37 -9.69
N LEU A 117 -8.44 -15.57 -9.21
CA LEU A 117 -8.49 -16.79 -10.02
C LEU A 117 -9.60 -16.77 -11.08
N ASP A 118 -10.71 -16.09 -10.79
CA ASP A 118 -11.83 -15.88 -11.70
C ASP A 118 -11.68 -14.60 -12.54
N GLY A 119 -10.53 -13.92 -12.40
CA GLY A 119 -10.09 -12.77 -13.18
C GLY A 119 -11.17 -11.72 -13.41
N LYS A 120 -11.40 -11.40 -14.69
CA LYS A 120 -12.34 -10.35 -15.11
C LYS A 120 -13.73 -10.54 -14.52
N THR A 121 -14.22 -11.79 -14.47
CA THR A 121 -15.58 -12.11 -14.04
C THR A 121 -15.83 -11.85 -12.55
N GLN A 122 -14.77 -11.83 -11.74
CA GLN A 122 -14.81 -11.46 -10.33
C GLN A 122 -14.49 -9.98 -10.10
N VAL A 123 -13.51 -9.44 -10.83
CA VAL A 123 -12.99 -8.09 -10.62
C VAL A 123 -13.93 -7.00 -11.10
N GLU A 124 -14.56 -7.13 -12.27
CA GLU A 124 -15.45 -6.08 -12.79
C GLU A 124 -16.66 -5.81 -11.88
N PRO A 125 -17.41 -6.83 -11.41
CA PRO A 125 -18.48 -6.60 -10.44
C PRO A 125 -17.98 -5.96 -9.14
N PHE A 126 -16.81 -6.38 -8.66
CA PHE A 126 -16.21 -5.82 -7.45
C PHE A 126 -15.85 -4.33 -7.60
N LEU A 127 -15.19 -3.95 -8.69
CA LEU A 127 -14.89 -2.54 -8.97
C LEU A 127 -16.16 -1.71 -9.13
N LYS A 128 -17.22 -2.29 -9.71
CA LYS A 128 -18.54 -1.66 -9.79
C LYS A 128 -19.15 -1.38 -8.43
N GLU A 129 -19.11 -2.34 -7.50
CA GLU A 129 -19.58 -2.14 -6.12
C GLU A 129 -18.81 -1.02 -5.39
N LEU A 130 -17.54 -0.81 -5.75
CA LEU A 130 -16.71 0.28 -5.25
C LEU A 130 -16.92 1.62 -5.97
N GLY A 131 -17.76 1.69 -7.00
CA GLY A 131 -17.93 2.89 -7.83
C GLY A 131 -16.72 3.22 -8.71
N MET A 132 -15.93 2.20 -9.07
CA MET A 132 -14.70 2.29 -9.85
C MET A 132 -14.83 1.58 -11.21
N GLU A 133 -16.00 1.63 -11.85
CA GLU A 133 -16.28 0.97 -13.14
C GLU A 133 -15.34 1.42 -14.28
N ASP A 134 -14.72 2.60 -14.15
CA ASP A 134 -13.78 3.17 -15.12
C ASP A 134 -12.31 2.85 -14.81
N PHE A 135 -12.03 2.09 -13.74
CA PHE A 135 -10.70 1.67 -13.38
C PHE A 135 -10.23 0.52 -14.27
N THR A 136 -9.21 0.76 -15.09
CA THR A 136 -8.61 -0.28 -15.94
C THR A 136 -7.79 -1.26 -15.10
N SER A 137 -8.13 -2.54 -15.18
CA SER A 137 -7.37 -3.64 -14.58
C SER A 137 -6.93 -4.64 -15.64
N TYR A 138 -5.80 -5.29 -15.36
CA TYR A 138 -5.28 -6.47 -16.04
C TYR A 138 -5.47 -7.70 -15.14
N TYR A 139 -5.24 -8.90 -15.67
CA TYR A 139 -5.53 -10.15 -14.97
C TYR A 139 -4.42 -11.19 -15.16
N ASP A 140 -4.00 -11.79 -14.06
CA ASP A 140 -3.10 -12.95 -14.02
C ASP A 140 -3.79 -14.15 -13.35
N GLU A 141 -4.89 -14.61 -13.95
CA GLU A 141 -5.72 -15.72 -13.47
C GLU A 141 -4.92 -17.02 -13.24
N LYS A 142 -3.85 -17.19 -14.02
CA LYS A 142 -2.98 -18.38 -13.99
C LYS A 142 -1.76 -18.20 -13.08
N GLN A 143 -1.65 -17.06 -12.39
CA GLN A 143 -0.55 -16.72 -11.49
C GLN A 143 0.84 -16.85 -12.14
N GLN A 144 0.94 -16.55 -13.43
CA GLN A 144 2.17 -16.70 -14.20
C GLN A 144 3.22 -15.67 -13.79
N LEU A 145 2.81 -14.47 -13.36
CA LEU A 145 3.73 -13.40 -12.97
C LEU A 145 4.55 -13.73 -11.72
N GLY A 146 4.13 -14.74 -10.95
CA GLY A 146 4.95 -15.31 -9.87
C GLY A 146 6.28 -15.91 -10.33
N GLN A 147 6.47 -16.13 -11.65
CA GLN A 147 7.74 -16.59 -12.23
C GLN A 147 8.81 -15.49 -12.28
N VAL A 148 8.39 -14.22 -12.39
CA VAL A 148 9.30 -13.06 -12.52
C VAL A 148 9.23 -12.10 -11.34
N PHE A 149 8.16 -12.16 -10.55
CA PHE A 149 7.99 -11.34 -9.35
C PHE A 149 7.76 -12.21 -8.10
N PRO A 150 8.32 -11.82 -6.94
CA PRO A 150 8.06 -12.48 -5.67
C PRO A 150 6.67 -12.09 -5.13
N LEU A 151 5.66 -12.91 -5.45
CA LEU A 151 4.25 -12.65 -5.12
C LEU A 151 3.74 -13.44 -3.90
N ASP A 152 4.62 -13.80 -2.95
CA ASP A 152 4.22 -14.43 -1.68
C ASP A 152 3.47 -13.47 -0.73
N THR A 153 3.37 -12.18 -1.09
CA THR A 153 2.52 -11.18 -0.40
C THR A 153 2.00 -10.13 -1.38
N ILE A 154 0.85 -9.55 -1.08
CA ILE A 154 0.27 -8.38 -1.77
C ILE A 154 -0.31 -7.36 -0.77
N PRO A 155 -0.33 -6.05 -1.07
CA PRO A 155 0.06 -5.44 -2.34
C PRO A 155 1.55 -5.52 -2.60
N ALA A 156 1.91 -5.66 -3.87
CA ALA A 156 3.28 -5.60 -4.33
C ALA A 156 3.35 -4.74 -5.59
N THR A 157 4.25 -3.77 -5.60
CA THR A 157 4.46 -2.88 -6.74
C THR A 157 5.89 -3.02 -7.23
N PHE A 158 6.05 -3.11 -8.55
CA PHE A 158 7.33 -3.22 -9.25
C PHE A 158 7.42 -2.11 -10.29
N ILE A 159 8.59 -1.49 -10.45
CA ILE A 159 8.84 -0.46 -11.45
C ILE A 159 9.80 -1.02 -12.48
N LEU A 160 9.40 -1.00 -13.75
CA LEU A 160 10.27 -1.35 -14.87
C LEU A 160 10.68 -0.09 -15.64
N ASN A 161 11.94 -0.04 -16.08
CA ASN A 161 12.46 1.05 -16.92
C ASN A 161 11.97 0.93 -18.38
N LYS A 162 12.49 1.80 -19.27
CA LYS A 162 12.07 1.88 -20.68
C LYS A 162 12.49 0.66 -21.49
N GLU A 163 13.50 -0.07 -21.01
CA GLU A 163 14.03 -1.29 -21.55
C GLU A 163 13.22 -2.52 -21.11
N GLY A 164 12.38 -2.36 -20.08
CA GLY A 164 11.57 -3.43 -19.47
C GLY A 164 12.28 -4.16 -18.33
N ASP A 165 13.39 -3.63 -17.82
CA ASP A 165 14.12 -4.20 -16.70
C ASP A 165 13.56 -3.67 -15.37
N LEU A 166 13.54 -4.51 -14.34
CA LEU A 166 13.15 -4.13 -12.99
C LEU A 166 14.18 -3.19 -12.37
N ILE A 167 13.72 -2.06 -11.83
CA ILE A 167 14.56 -1.03 -11.21
C ILE A 167 14.16 -0.66 -9.78
N ALA A 168 12.91 -0.91 -9.38
CA ALA A 168 12.47 -0.69 -8.01
C ALA A 168 11.29 -1.60 -7.65
N PHE A 169 11.11 -1.87 -6.36
CA PHE A 169 9.96 -2.62 -5.87
C PHE A 169 9.58 -2.27 -4.43
N VAL A 170 8.35 -2.62 -4.06
CA VAL A 170 7.82 -2.55 -2.68
C VAL A 170 6.77 -3.64 -2.52
N ARG A 171 6.76 -4.33 -1.38
CA ARG A 171 5.88 -5.49 -1.12
C ARG A 171 5.01 -5.28 0.12
N THR A 172 4.51 -4.06 0.26
CA THR A 172 3.66 -3.60 1.35
C THR A 172 2.81 -2.43 0.86
N PHE A 173 1.91 -1.97 1.72
CA PHE A 173 1.06 -0.83 1.43
C PHE A 173 1.86 0.45 1.16
N VAL A 174 1.46 1.21 0.13
CA VAL A 174 1.99 2.53 -0.20
C VAL A 174 0.85 3.54 -0.38
N ASP A 175 0.98 4.68 0.28
CA ASP A 175 0.15 5.87 0.09
C ASP A 175 0.60 6.63 -1.17
N TRP A 176 0.01 6.29 -2.31
CA TRP A 176 0.32 6.90 -3.60
C TRP A 176 -0.23 8.34 -3.75
N ASP A 177 -0.95 8.88 -2.76
CA ASP A 177 -1.30 10.31 -2.73
C ASP A 177 -0.19 11.19 -2.15
N ASP A 178 0.84 10.60 -1.53
CA ASP A 178 2.00 11.34 -1.05
C ASP A 178 2.69 12.07 -2.21
N GLU A 179 3.00 13.35 -2.03
CA GLU A 179 3.68 14.16 -3.05
C GLU A 179 5.04 13.57 -3.45
N LYS A 180 5.72 12.89 -2.52
CA LYS A 180 6.96 12.14 -2.79
C LYS A 180 6.77 11.05 -3.85
N ALA A 181 5.57 10.48 -4.00
CA ALA A 181 5.29 9.48 -5.02
C ALA A 181 5.48 10.06 -6.43
N VAL A 182 4.99 11.29 -6.66
CA VAL A 182 5.12 11.97 -7.95
C VAL A 182 6.58 12.28 -8.23
N GLU A 183 7.32 12.79 -7.25
CA GLU A 183 8.75 13.08 -7.38
C GLU A 183 9.57 11.82 -7.70
N LEU A 184 9.29 10.71 -7.01
CA LEU A 184 9.97 9.44 -7.23
C LEU A 184 9.72 8.91 -8.64
N ILE A 185 8.45 8.85 -9.08
CA ILE A 185 8.12 8.38 -10.42
C ILE A 185 8.73 9.28 -11.50
N GLN A 186 8.68 10.60 -11.32
CA GLN A 186 9.31 11.54 -12.24
C GLN A 186 10.82 11.30 -12.35
N SER A 187 11.48 10.97 -11.23
CA SER A 187 12.92 10.67 -11.24
C SER A 187 13.26 9.45 -12.13
N PHE A 188 12.41 8.41 -12.13
CA PHE A 188 12.58 7.24 -13.00
C PHE A 188 12.34 7.58 -14.49
N ILE A 189 11.42 8.51 -14.77
CA ILE A 189 11.13 8.96 -16.14
C ILE A 189 12.31 9.76 -16.73
N ASP A 190 12.88 10.67 -15.91
CA ASP A 190 13.93 11.60 -16.31
C ASP A 190 15.31 10.93 -16.40
N LYS A 191 15.58 9.99 -15.49
CA LYS A 191 16.85 9.26 -15.39
C LYS A 191 16.56 7.76 -15.31
N PRO A 192 16.16 7.14 -16.44
CA PRO A 192 16.03 5.70 -16.48
C PRO A 192 17.40 5.07 -16.17
N LEU A 193 17.45 4.24 -15.11
CA LEU A 193 18.60 3.38 -14.82
C LEU A 193 18.83 2.40 -15.96
#